data_AF-A0A2I4BT79-F1
#
_entry.id   AF-A0A2I4BT79-F1
#
_cell.length_a   1.000
_cell.length_b   1.000
_cell.length_c   1.000
_cell.angle_alpha   90.00
_cell.angle_beta   90.00
_cell.angle_gamma   90.00
#
_symmetry.space_group_name_H-M   'P 1'
#
loop_
_entity.id
_entity.type
_entity.pdbx_description
1 polymer ?
#
loop_
_entity_poly.entity_id
_entity_poly.type
_entity_poly.pdbx_seq_one_letter_code
_entity_poly.pdbx_strand_id
1 'polypeptide(L)'
;MEGMQAYGAGKAGGAFDPVTFLQQPQTILRIVSWLFSIVIFGCIANEGYINRPKEVEEYCIFNRNQNACNYGVFMGSMAFLCCVTFLALDIYFPQISSVKDRKKAVLADVGVSAFWSFMWFVGFCFLANQWQVTKPEDNPLREGGDAARAAITFSFFSIFTWGAQTFFSIEKLKNITFEEEYTKLFPPPQPHQLFV
;
A
#
# COMPACT_ATOMS: atom_id res chain seq x y z
N MET A 1 -19.16 -21.35 -23.10
CA MET A 1 -18.86 -22.03 -21.83
C MET A 1 -19.47 -21.20 -20.73
N GLU A 2 -20.71 -21.55 -20.37
CA GLU A 2 -21.56 -20.80 -19.46
C GLU A 2 -21.11 -21.05 -18.01
N GLY A 3 -20.97 -19.96 -17.27
CA GLY A 3 -20.64 -19.98 -15.86
C GLY A 3 -21.78 -20.61 -15.07
N MET A 4 -21.44 -21.65 -14.31
CA MET A 4 -22.33 -22.29 -13.36
C MET A 4 -22.55 -21.34 -12.18
N GLN A 5 -23.50 -20.41 -12.34
CA GLN A 5 -23.96 -19.53 -11.29
C GLN A 5 -24.90 -20.32 -10.37
N ALA A 6 -24.43 -20.63 -9.18
CA ALA A 6 -25.25 -21.26 -8.14
C ALA A 6 -26.43 -20.34 -7.79
N TYR A 7 -27.64 -20.80 -8.10
CA TYR A 7 -28.90 -20.17 -7.70
C TYR A 7 -28.99 -20.17 -6.17
N GLY A 8 -28.81 -19.01 -5.53
CA GLY A 8 -29.10 -18.84 -4.10
C GLY A 8 -28.19 -17.87 -3.33
N ALA A 9 -26.99 -17.54 -3.83
CA ALA A 9 -26.14 -16.53 -3.19
C ALA A 9 -26.42 -15.16 -3.82
N GLY A 10 -27.41 -14.43 -3.30
CA GLY A 10 -27.58 -13.01 -3.64
C GLY A 10 -26.24 -12.28 -3.41
N LYS A 11 -25.84 -11.40 -4.34
CA LYS A 11 -24.74 -10.46 -4.07
C LYS A 11 -25.08 -9.73 -2.78
N ALA A 12 -24.30 -9.96 -1.73
CA ALA A 12 -24.42 -9.25 -0.46
C ALA A 12 -23.91 -7.82 -0.66
N GLY A 13 -24.67 -6.97 -1.35
CA GLY A 13 -24.30 -5.59 -1.60
C GLY A 13 -25.54 -4.71 -1.64
N GLY A 14 -25.75 -3.93 -0.58
CA GLY A 14 -26.55 -2.70 -0.68
C GLY A 14 -25.87 -1.71 -1.63
N ALA A 15 -26.54 -0.60 -1.94
CA ALA A 15 -25.95 0.47 -2.74
C ALA A 15 -24.58 0.88 -2.17
N PHE A 16 -23.56 0.98 -3.04
CA PHE A 16 -22.23 1.44 -2.63
C PHE A 16 -22.34 2.86 -2.06
N ASP A 17 -22.11 3.00 -0.76
CA ASP A 17 -22.04 4.30 -0.10
C ASP A 17 -20.57 4.76 -0.01
N PRO A 18 -20.14 5.71 -0.87
CA PRO A 18 -18.76 6.19 -0.89
C PRO A 18 -18.35 6.87 0.41
N VAL A 19 -19.29 7.47 1.15
CA VAL A 19 -18.98 8.20 2.39
C VAL A 19 -18.58 7.22 3.48
N THR A 20 -19.37 6.16 3.68
CA THR A 20 -19.05 5.12 4.67
C THR A 20 -17.77 4.37 4.30
N PHE A 21 -17.48 4.17 3.01
CA PHE A 21 -16.22 3.56 2.56
C PHE A 21 -14.99 4.40 2.91
N LEU A 22 -15.06 5.72 2.68
CA LEU A 22 -13.96 6.65 2.98
C LEU A 22 -13.74 6.85 4.49
N GLN A 23 -14.74 6.56 5.32
CA GLN A 23 -14.62 6.62 6.78
C GLN A 23 -13.92 5.39 7.39
N GLN A 24 -13.70 4.32 6.62
CA GLN A 24 -13.02 3.13 7.12
C GLN A 24 -11.54 3.43 7.40
N PRO A 25 -11.02 3.16 8.62
CA PRO A 25 -9.64 3.44 8.97
C PRO A 25 -8.61 2.79 8.02
N GLN A 26 -8.89 1.57 7.56
CA GLN A 26 -8.04 0.85 6.60
C GLN A 26 -7.96 1.59 5.25
N THR A 27 -9.09 2.09 4.74
CA THR A 27 -9.17 2.87 3.50
C THR A 27 -8.42 4.19 3.62
N ILE A 28 -8.58 4.90 4.75
CA ILE A 28 -7.85 6.15 5.02
C ILE A 28 -6.35 5.89 4.99
N LEU A 29 -5.87 4.87 5.70
CA LEU A 29 -4.45 4.51 5.69
C LEU A 29 -3.95 4.14 4.29
N ARG A 30 -4.80 3.50 3.45
CA ARG A 30 -4.47 3.18 2.06
C ARG A 30 -4.31 4.42 1.20
N ILE A 31 -5.19 5.41 1.35
CA ILE A 31 -5.08 6.69 0.67
C ILE A 31 -3.84 7.45 1.14
N VAL A 32 -3.52 7.44 2.44
CA VAL A 32 -2.32 8.08 2.97
C VAL A 32 -1.05 7.42 2.43
N SER A 33 -0.94 6.08 2.48
CA SER A 33 0.20 5.34 1.90
C SER A 33 0.33 5.61 0.39
N TRP A 34 -0.80 5.73 -0.32
CA TRP A 34 -0.81 6.09 -1.73
C TRP A 34 -0.27 7.50 -1.98
N LEU A 35 -0.70 8.50 -1.22
CA LEU A 35 -0.18 9.87 -1.30
C LEU A 35 1.32 9.93 -0.99
N PHE A 36 1.77 9.22 0.04
CA PHE A 36 3.20 9.15 0.37
C PHE A 36 4.02 8.57 -0.77
N SER A 37 3.53 7.51 -1.42
CA SER A 37 4.21 6.94 -2.58
C SER A 37 4.37 7.94 -3.73
N ILE A 38 3.33 8.74 -4.02
CA ILE A 38 3.35 9.81 -5.03
C ILE A 38 4.41 10.85 -4.70
N VAL A 39 4.46 11.30 -3.45
CA VAL A 39 5.46 12.30 -3.04
C VAL A 39 6.87 11.74 -3.18
N ILE A 40 7.12 10.50 -2.75
CA ILE A 40 8.46 9.90 -2.79
C ILE A 40 8.98 9.75 -4.22
N PHE A 41 8.25 9.06 -5.10
CA PHE A 41 8.74 8.88 -6.47
C PHE A 41 8.67 10.19 -7.26
N GLY A 42 7.68 11.05 -7.01
CA GLY A 42 7.51 12.32 -7.70
C GLY A 42 8.63 13.32 -7.38
N CYS A 43 9.02 13.44 -6.11
CA CYS A 43 10.15 14.27 -5.70
C CYS A 43 11.46 13.79 -6.32
N ILE A 44 11.72 12.47 -6.31
CA ILE A 44 12.98 11.92 -6.86
C ILE A 44 13.00 11.97 -8.39
N ALA A 45 11.89 11.67 -9.07
CA ALA A 45 11.86 11.65 -10.52
C ALA A 45 11.98 13.05 -11.14
N ASN A 46 11.46 14.09 -10.47
CA ASN A 46 11.49 15.46 -10.99
C ASN A 46 12.73 16.26 -10.53
N GLU A 47 13.15 16.10 -9.27
CA GLU A 47 14.20 16.94 -8.66
C GLU A 47 15.35 16.11 -8.06
N GLY A 48 15.33 14.79 -8.22
CA GLY A 48 16.34 13.89 -7.67
C GLY A 48 17.60 13.78 -8.52
N TYR A 49 17.61 14.31 -9.75
CA TYR A 49 18.75 14.28 -10.66
C TYR A 49 19.26 15.70 -10.88
N ILE A 50 20.51 15.94 -10.49
CA ILE A 50 21.14 17.27 -10.53
C ILE A 50 22.54 17.15 -11.13
N ASN A 51 22.98 18.19 -11.83
CA ASN A 51 24.35 18.31 -12.32
C ASN A 51 25.11 19.41 -11.56
N ARG A 52 26.43 19.28 -11.51
CA ARG A 52 27.27 20.42 -11.09
C ARG A 52 27.31 21.46 -12.22
N PRO A 53 27.54 22.76 -11.93
CA PRO A 53 27.56 23.81 -12.96
C PRO A 53 28.55 23.61 -14.11
N LYS A 54 29.56 22.74 -13.94
CA LYS A 54 30.59 22.43 -14.94
C LYS A 54 30.39 21.07 -15.60
N GLU A 55 29.38 20.32 -15.21
CA GLU A 55 29.10 18.96 -15.67
C GLU A 55 27.79 18.96 -16.48
N VAL A 56 27.77 18.27 -17.62
CA VAL A 56 26.57 18.15 -18.48
C VAL A 56 25.68 17.01 -18.02
N GLU A 57 26.28 15.97 -17.43
CA GLU A 57 25.56 14.78 -16.97
C GLU A 57 24.90 15.01 -15.61
N GLU A 58 23.67 14.53 -15.47
CA GLU A 58 22.92 14.55 -14.22
C GLU A 58 23.23 13.33 -13.38
N TYR A 59 23.36 13.54 -12.08
CA TYR A 59 23.62 12.51 -11.10
C TYR A 59 22.54 12.54 -10.02
N CYS A 60 22.29 11.38 -9.42
CA CYS A 60 21.39 11.28 -8.29
C CYS A 60 21.83 12.18 -7.13
N ILE A 61 20.91 12.97 -6.59
CA ILE A 61 21.12 13.89 -5.48
C ILE A 61 21.61 13.20 -4.20
N PHE A 62 21.32 11.90 -4.06
CA PHE A 62 21.82 11.06 -2.98
C PHE A 62 23.24 10.57 -3.29
N ASN A 63 24.25 11.33 -2.89
CA ASN A 63 25.67 10.99 -2.97
C ASN A 63 26.12 10.52 -4.37
N ARG A 64 25.53 11.09 -5.43
CA ARG A 64 25.77 10.72 -6.85
C ARG A 64 25.58 9.22 -7.12
N ASN A 65 24.85 8.53 -6.26
CA ASN A 65 24.64 7.10 -6.34
C ASN A 65 23.34 6.82 -7.09
N GLN A 66 23.46 6.43 -8.36
CA GLN A 66 22.30 6.18 -9.21
C GLN A 66 21.35 5.11 -8.63
N ASN A 67 21.89 4.15 -7.88
CA ASN A 67 21.08 3.11 -7.24
C ASN A 67 20.14 3.68 -6.17
N ALA A 68 20.46 4.81 -5.54
CA ALA A 68 19.60 5.45 -4.55
C ALA A 68 18.34 6.06 -5.18
N CYS A 69 18.49 6.85 -6.24
CA CYS A 69 17.35 7.42 -6.95
C CYS A 69 16.53 6.32 -7.66
N ASN A 70 17.21 5.37 -8.32
CA ASN A 70 16.52 4.23 -8.95
C ASN A 70 15.70 3.43 -7.93
N TYR A 71 16.26 3.18 -6.73
CA TYR A 71 15.55 2.54 -5.65
C TYR A 71 14.29 3.34 -5.25
N GLY A 72 14.42 4.64 -4.98
CA GLY A 72 13.28 5.46 -4.55
C GLY A 72 12.17 5.57 -5.61
N VAL A 73 12.53 5.75 -6.88
CA VAL A 73 11.57 5.79 -8.00
C VAL A 73 10.88 4.45 -8.18
N PHE A 74 11.63 3.34 -8.22
CA PHE A 74 11.08 2.00 -8.41
C PHE A 74 10.18 1.59 -7.23
N MET A 75 10.65 1.73 -6.00
CA MET A 75 9.88 1.34 -4.83
C MET A 75 8.64 2.25 -4.66
N GLY A 76 8.77 3.56 -4.88
CA GLY A 76 7.62 4.47 -4.82
C GLY A 76 6.56 4.18 -5.88
N SER A 77 6.97 3.95 -7.13
CA SER A 77 6.03 3.59 -8.22
C SER A 77 5.35 2.24 -8.00
N MET A 78 6.08 1.23 -7.52
CA MET A 78 5.51 -0.08 -7.23
C MET A 78 4.54 -0.02 -6.04
N ALA A 79 4.85 0.79 -5.01
CA ALA A 79 3.93 1.05 -3.90
C ALA A 79 2.65 1.76 -4.37
N PHE A 80 2.78 2.74 -5.27
CA PHE A 80 1.64 3.44 -5.88
C PHE A 80 0.67 2.46 -6.56
N LEU A 81 1.19 1.58 -7.44
CA LEU A 81 0.38 0.58 -8.15
C LEU A 81 -0.22 -0.45 -7.19
N CYS A 82 0.53 -0.84 -6.16
CA CYS A 82 0.07 -1.74 -5.11
C CYS A 82 -1.11 -1.13 -4.36
N CYS A 83 -1.02 0.14 -3.95
CA CYS A 83 -2.11 0.85 -3.29
C CYS A 83 -3.35 0.95 -4.19
N VAL A 84 -3.21 1.27 -5.48
CA VAL A 84 -4.34 1.29 -6.43
C VAL A 84 -5.02 -0.08 -6.53
N THR A 85 -4.23 -1.15 -6.62
CA THR A 85 -4.75 -2.52 -6.70
C THR A 85 -5.51 -2.89 -5.43
N PHE A 86 -4.98 -2.58 -4.25
CA PHE A 86 -5.66 -2.87 -2.99
C PHE A 86 -6.86 -1.96 -2.74
N LEU A 87 -6.84 -0.69 -3.17
CA LEU A 87 -8.03 0.18 -3.14
C LEU A 87 -9.16 -0.41 -3.98
N ALA A 88 -8.85 -0.90 -5.19
CA ALA A 88 -9.84 -1.60 -6.01
C ALA A 88 -10.34 -2.86 -5.30
N LEU A 89 -9.44 -3.65 -4.71
CA LEU A 89 -9.82 -4.83 -3.92
C LEU A 89 -10.75 -4.46 -2.75
N ASP A 90 -10.47 -3.37 -2.04
CA ASP A 90 -11.28 -2.88 -0.92
C ASP A 90 -12.69 -2.46 -1.39
N ILE A 91 -12.82 -1.86 -2.58
CA ILE A 91 -14.11 -1.53 -3.22
C ILE A 91 -14.92 -2.79 -3.56
N TYR A 92 -14.25 -3.83 -4.11
CA TYR A 92 -14.91 -5.07 -4.50
C TYR A 92 -15.10 -6.06 -3.34
N PHE A 93 -14.40 -5.86 -2.21
CA PHE A 93 -14.40 -6.78 -1.07
C PHE A 93 -15.80 -7.16 -0.56
N PRO A 94 -16.77 -6.22 -0.42
CA PRO A 94 -18.12 -6.55 0.02
C PRO A 94 -18.84 -7.53 -0.93
N GLN A 95 -18.54 -7.45 -2.24
CA GLN A 95 -19.20 -8.27 -3.26
C GLN A 95 -18.71 -9.73 -3.29
N ILE A 96 -17.60 -10.04 -2.62
CA ILE A 96 -17.06 -11.41 -2.54
C ILE A 96 -18.01 -12.24 -1.67
N SER A 97 -18.68 -13.25 -2.20
CA SER A 97 -19.60 -14.12 -1.43
C SER A 97 -18.87 -15.25 -0.70
N SER A 98 -17.71 -15.66 -1.21
CA SER A 98 -16.92 -16.78 -0.68
C SER A 98 -16.03 -16.36 0.49
N VAL A 99 -16.24 -16.96 1.66
CA VAL A 99 -15.40 -16.74 2.86
C VAL A 99 -13.95 -17.12 2.60
N LYS A 100 -13.71 -18.18 1.80
CA LYS A 100 -12.36 -18.63 1.44
C LYS A 100 -11.60 -17.57 0.64
N ASP A 101 -12.29 -16.92 -0.31
CA ASP A 101 -11.66 -15.90 -1.16
C ASP A 101 -11.43 -14.60 -0.40
N ARG A 102 -12.37 -14.20 0.47
CA ARG A 102 -12.15 -13.09 1.42
C ARG A 102 -10.91 -13.32 2.28
N LYS A 103 -10.76 -14.51 2.84
CA LYS A 103 -9.61 -14.88 3.68
C LYS A 103 -8.29 -14.80 2.92
N LYS A 104 -8.23 -15.33 1.69
CA LYS A 104 -7.05 -15.23 0.83
C LYS A 104 -6.70 -13.79 0.49
N ALA A 105 -7.70 -12.98 0.15
CA ALA A 105 -7.52 -11.55 -0.15
C ALA A 105 -6.93 -10.80 1.05
N VAL A 106 -7.48 -11.01 2.25
CA VAL A 106 -6.96 -10.36 3.47
C VAL A 106 -5.57 -10.90 3.85
N LEU A 107 -5.30 -12.20 3.66
CA LEU A 107 -3.97 -12.76 3.91
C LEU A 107 -2.91 -12.16 2.97
N ALA A 108 -3.25 -11.97 1.69
CA ALA A 108 -2.39 -11.29 0.74
C ALA A 108 -2.14 -9.84 1.17
N ASP A 109 -3.17 -9.14 1.66
CA ASP A 109 -3.05 -7.78 2.17
C ASP A 109 -2.12 -7.69 3.40
N VAL A 110 -2.23 -8.62 4.35
CA VAL A 110 -1.32 -8.72 5.50
C VAL A 110 0.13 -8.90 5.03
N GLY A 111 0.38 -9.88 4.15
CA GLY A 111 1.72 -10.19 3.68
C GLY A 111 2.36 -9.04 2.91
N VAL A 112 1.60 -8.43 1.99
CA VAL A 112 2.10 -7.32 1.17
C VAL A 112 2.30 -6.06 2.02
N SER A 113 1.40 -5.77 2.96
CA SER A 113 1.55 -4.60 3.84
C SER A 113 2.75 -4.73 4.77
N ALA A 114 2.98 -5.92 5.34
CA ALA A 114 4.14 -6.18 6.18
C ALA A 114 5.46 -6.06 5.38
N PHE A 115 5.48 -6.62 4.18
CA PHE A 115 6.62 -6.49 3.25
C PHE A 115 6.92 -5.02 2.94
N TRP A 116 5.90 -4.22 2.62
CA TRP A 116 6.10 -2.81 2.32
C TRP A 116 6.59 -1.99 3.51
N SER A 117 6.09 -2.25 4.72
CA SER A 117 6.59 -1.61 5.94
C SER A 117 8.10 -1.85 6.12
N PHE A 118 8.55 -3.10 5.94
CA PHE A 118 9.97 -3.46 5.98
C PHE A 118 10.77 -2.80 4.86
N MET A 119 10.27 -2.82 3.62
CA MET A 119 10.95 -2.19 2.50
C MET A 119 11.11 -0.68 2.71
N TRP A 120 10.10 0.02 3.23
CA TRP A 120 10.21 1.44 3.56
C TRP A 120 11.20 1.71 4.69
N PHE A 121 11.34 0.80 5.65
CA PHE A 121 12.38 0.91 6.68
C PHE A 121 13.78 0.83 6.07
N VAL A 122 14.02 -0.18 5.20
CA VAL A 122 15.29 -0.30 4.47
C VAL A 122 15.54 0.93 3.60
N GLY A 123 14.51 1.39 2.89
CA GLY A 123 14.58 2.55 2.01
C GLY A 123 14.89 3.84 2.74
N PHE A 124 14.23 4.08 3.86
CA PHE A 124 14.53 5.21 4.74
C PHE A 124 16.00 5.19 5.19
N CYS A 125 16.47 4.07 5.74
CA CYS A 125 17.85 3.92 6.19
C CYS A 125 18.84 4.15 5.05
N PHE A 126 18.55 3.60 3.87
CA PHE A 126 19.42 3.71 2.69
C PHE A 126 19.49 5.16 2.17
N LEU A 127 18.34 5.80 1.93
CA LEU A 127 18.28 7.17 1.42
C LEU A 127 18.85 8.17 2.43
N ALA A 128 18.53 8.02 3.73
CA ALA A 128 19.08 8.88 4.77
C ALA A 128 20.60 8.76 4.87
N ASN A 129 21.15 7.54 4.80
CA ASN A 129 22.59 7.34 4.81
C ASN A 129 23.27 7.96 3.59
N GLN A 130 22.72 7.76 2.39
CA GLN A 130 23.28 8.39 1.18
C GLN A 130 23.17 9.91 1.25
N TRP A 131 22.07 10.46 1.77
CA TRP A 131 21.93 11.90 1.96
C TRP A 131 22.93 12.46 2.97
N GLN A 132 23.16 11.77 4.09
CA GLN A 132 24.10 12.21 5.13
C GLN A 132 25.54 12.35 4.60
N VAL A 133 25.96 11.46 3.69
CA VAL A 133 27.32 11.49 3.11
C VAL A 133 27.41 12.32 1.83
N THR A 134 26.30 12.90 1.37
CA THR A 134 26.27 13.77 0.19
C THR A 134 27.06 15.04 0.47
N LYS A 135 27.93 15.43 -0.46
CA LYS A 135 28.80 16.59 -0.25
C LYS A 135 28.11 17.87 -0.73
N PRO A 136 28.30 19.02 -0.04
CA PRO A 136 27.75 20.30 -0.48
C PRO A 136 28.20 20.72 -1.89
N GLU A 137 29.40 20.29 -2.30
CA GLU A 137 29.97 20.50 -3.64
C GLU A 137 29.21 19.76 -4.76
N ASP A 138 28.41 18.76 -4.43
CA ASP A 138 27.55 18.06 -5.38
C ASP A 138 26.26 18.83 -5.69
N ASN A 139 25.87 19.78 -4.82
CA ASN A 139 24.69 20.61 -5.00
C ASN A 139 24.96 22.09 -4.64
N PRO A 140 25.79 22.80 -5.42
CA PRO A 140 26.18 24.16 -5.10
C PRO A 140 25.03 25.18 -5.20
N LEU A 141 24.01 24.89 -6.00
CA LEU A 141 22.82 25.73 -6.17
C LEU A 141 21.71 25.44 -5.13
N ARG A 142 21.89 24.40 -4.31
CA ARG A 142 20.92 23.92 -3.30
C ARG A 142 19.56 23.56 -3.89
N GLU A 143 19.54 23.10 -5.13
CA GLU A 143 18.33 22.67 -5.85
C GLU A 143 17.98 21.21 -5.49
N GLY A 144 16.69 20.87 -5.42
CA GLY A 144 16.24 19.50 -5.10
C GLY A 144 16.52 19.00 -3.67
N GLY A 145 17.21 19.77 -2.83
CA GLY A 145 17.52 19.38 -1.45
C GLY A 145 16.26 19.19 -0.58
N ASP A 146 15.24 20.01 -0.82
CA ASP A 146 13.94 19.87 -0.15
C ASP A 146 13.18 18.64 -0.65
N ALA A 147 13.24 18.34 -1.96
CA ALA A 147 12.69 17.12 -2.53
C ALA A 147 13.37 15.85 -1.98
N ALA A 148 14.70 15.85 -1.84
CA ALA A 148 15.44 14.74 -1.23
C ALA A 148 15.03 14.52 0.24
N ARG A 149 14.91 15.60 1.02
CA ARG A 149 14.45 15.54 2.41
C ARG A 149 13.02 15.06 2.51
N ALA A 150 12.13 15.55 1.65
CA ALA A 150 10.75 15.09 1.58
C ALA A 150 10.70 13.58 1.29
N ALA A 151 11.42 13.09 0.28
CA ALA A 151 11.47 11.67 -0.03
C ALA A 151 11.93 10.81 1.16
N ILE A 152 12.94 11.25 1.92
CA ILE A 152 13.38 10.57 3.15
C ILE A 152 12.28 10.58 4.22
N THR A 153 11.70 11.75 4.50
CA THR A 153 10.67 11.92 5.53
C THR A 153 9.42 11.10 5.24
N PHE A 154 8.94 11.11 3.99
CA PHE A 154 7.77 10.33 3.60
C PHE A 154 8.08 8.82 3.55
N SER A 155 9.32 8.43 3.25
CA SER A 155 9.76 7.02 3.40
C SER A 155 9.69 6.57 4.87
N PHE A 156 10.14 7.40 5.81
CA PHE A 156 10.03 7.13 7.24
C PHE A 156 8.58 6.97 7.70
N PHE A 157 7.70 7.92 7.34
CA PHE A 157 6.29 7.84 7.73
C PHE A 157 5.56 6.66 7.09
N SER A 158 5.97 6.24 5.88
CA SER A 158 5.41 5.07 5.21
C SER A 158 5.61 3.78 6.00
N ILE A 159 6.68 3.67 6.81
CA ILE A 159 6.89 2.50 7.69
C ILE A 159 5.68 2.27 8.59
N PHE A 160 5.21 3.35 9.22
CA PHE A 160 4.10 3.31 10.17
C PHE A 160 2.75 3.14 9.48
N THR A 161 2.52 3.76 8.33
CA THR A 161 1.24 3.62 7.63
C THR A 161 1.04 2.19 7.12
N TRP A 162 2.05 1.59 6.50
CA TRP A 162 2.02 0.19 6.09
C TRP A 162 2.02 -0.79 7.28
N GLY A 163 2.69 -0.43 8.38
CA GLY A 163 2.64 -1.18 9.63
C GLY A 163 1.23 -1.19 10.25
N ALA A 164 0.57 -0.03 10.30
CA ALA A 164 -0.80 0.09 10.78
C ALA A 164 -1.78 -0.67 9.87
N GLN A 165 -1.60 -0.63 8.55
CA GLN A 165 -2.39 -1.44 7.62
C GLN A 165 -2.24 -2.93 7.92
N THR A 166 -1.01 -3.40 8.13
CA THR A 166 -0.74 -4.79 8.52
C THR A 166 -1.53 -5.17 9.77
N PHE A 167 -1.51 -4.32 10.79
CA PHE A 167 -2.25 -4.52 12.03
C PHE A 167 -3.76 -4.65 11.78
N PHE A 168 -4.38 -3.68 11.11
CA PHE A 168 -5.82 -3.71 10.81
C PHE A 168 -6.21 -4.90 9.92
N SER A 169 -5.37 -5.28 8.96
CA SER A 169 -5.62 -6.46 8.12
C SER A 169 -5.50 -7.77 8.91
N ILE A 170 -4.64 -7.84 9.93
CA ILE A 170 -4.60 -8.98 10.87
C ILE A 170 -5.88 -9.04 11.71
N GLU A 171 -6.38 -7.91 12.22
CA GLU A 171 -7.66 -7.87 12.95
C GLU A 171 -8.82 -8.33 12.06
N LYS A 172 -8.88 -7.84 10.82
CA LYS A 172 -9.85 -8.27 9.82
C LYS A 172 -9.75 -9.78 9.54
N LEU A 173 -8.54 -10.33 9.44
CA LEU A 173 -8.31 -11.76 9.23
C LEU A 173 -8.80 -12.61 10.41
N LYS A 174 -8.56 -12.15 11.65
CA LYS A 174 -9.04 -12.81 12.87
C LYS A 174 -10.56 -12.85 12.89
N ASN A 175 -11.22 -11.73 12.61
CA ASN A 175 -12.68 -11.65 12.58
C ASN A 175 -13.28 -12.59 11.52
N ILE A 176 -12.74 -12.59 10.29
CA ILE A 176 -13.21 -13.51 9.22
C ILE A 176 -13.01 -14.97 9.61
N THR A 177 -11.89 -15.30 10.25
CA THR A 177 -11.60 -16.67 10.69
C THR A 177 -12.56 -17.10 11.79
N PHE A 178 -12.87 -16.21 12.74
CA PHE A 178 -13.84 -16.47 13.80
C PHE A 178 -15.25 -16.72 13.23
N GLU A 179 -15.72 -15.88 12.30
CA GLU A 179 -17.02 -16.07 11.63
C GLU A 179 -17.08 -17.40 10.86
N GLU A 180 -15.98 -17.79 10.21
CA GLU A 180 -15.86 -19.06 9.50
C GLU A 180 -16.00 -20.26 10.47
N GLU A 181 -15.33 -20.20 11.63
CA GLU A 181 -15.42 -21.24 12.66
C GLU A 181 -16.78 -21.29 13.34
N TYR A 182 -17.36 -20.12 13.65
CA TYR A 182 -18.69 -20.00 14.23
C TYR A 182 -19.75 -20.62 13.32
N THR A 183 -19.74 -20.29 12.02
CA THR A 183 -20.69 -20.84 11.04
C THR A 183 -20.54 -22.36 10.87
N LYS A 184 -19.33 -22.90 11.02
CA LYS A 184 -19.09 -24.36 10.98
C LYS A 184 -19.65 -25.08 12.22
N LEU A 185 -19.55 -24.46 13.40
CA LEU A 185 -20.05 -25.01 14.66
C LEU A 185 -21.56 -24.87 14.80
N PHE A 186 -22.12 -23.78 14.29
CA PHE A 186 -23.53 -23.44 14.37
C PHE A 186 -24.11 -23.19 12.96
N PRO A 187 -24.33 -24.26 12.18
CA PRO A 187 -24.89 -24.12 10.84
C PRO A 187 -26.31 -23.53 10.92
N PRO A 188 -26.67 -22.58 10.04
CA PRO A 188 -28.02 -22.05 10.01
C PRO A 188 -29.05 -23.17 9.71
N PRO A 189 -30.27 -23.10 10.28
CA PRO A 189 -31.30 -24.10 10.06
C PRO A 189 -31.62 -24.24 8.56
N GLN A 190 -31.73 -25.48 8.08
CA GLN A 190 -31.97 -25.74 6.67
C GLN A 190 -33.39 -25.33 6.27
N PRO A 191 -33.60 -24.68 5.10
CA PRO A 191 -34.92 -24.24 4.63
C PRO A 191 -35.97 -25.37 4.52
N HIS A 192 -35.55 -26.63 4.46
CA HIS A 192 -36.45 -27.79 4.34
C HIS A 192 -37.16 -28.21 5.63
N GLN A 193 -36.89 -27.60 6.79
CA GLN A 193 -37.59 -27.91 8.04
C GLN A 193 -38.79 -26.99 8.34
N LEU A 194 -39.15 -26.08 7.43
CA LEU A 194 -40.27 -25.13 7.60
C LEU A 194 -41.53 -25.47 6.77
N PHE A 195 -41.57 -26.64 6.13
CA PHE A 195 -42.72 -27.12 5.35
C PHE A 195 -43.23 -28.49 5.82
N VAL A 196 -43.45 -28.65 7.13
CA VAL A 196 -44.27 -29.74 7.69
C VAL A 196 -45.38 -29.14 8.53
#